data_AF-A0A386C9N4-F1
#
_entry.id   AF-A0A386C9N4-F1
#
_cell.length_a   1.000
_cell.length_b   1.000
_cell.length_c   1.000
_cell.angle_alpha   90.00
_cell.angle_beta   90.00
_cell.angle_gamma   90.00
#
_symmetry.space_group_name_H-M   'P 1'
#
loop_
_entity.id
_entity.type
_entity.pdbx_description
1 polymer ?
#
loop_
_entity_poly.entity_id
_entity_poly.type
_entity_poly.pdbx_seq_one_letter_code
_entity_poly.pdbx_strand_id
1 'polypeptide(L)'
;SGVLRSAAAHDIPHERLRPKEVASRYPAFSLHADDIAVVDARAGILDADACVRAQHRAAESHGAELHFDERVMTWESDGNGVRVETNRGHYSARKLVLAAGPWMGSLLPNLARALVVERQILVWLEPSTHSEWYDPTQCPIYLWDYPGGYLGYGLPGPRQRREGWRLP
;
A
#
# COMPACT_ATOMS: atom_id res chain seq x y z
N SER A 1 16.82 -13.04 6.24
CA SER A 1 15.65 -12.25 5.84
C SER A 1 16.10 -10.98 5.11
N GLY A 2 15.32 -10.51 4.13
CA GLY A 2 15.56 -9.23 3.44
C GLY A 2 15.40 -8.00 4.36
N VAL A 3 14.51 -8.07 5.35
CA VAL A 3 14.25 -6.98 6.30
C VAL A 3 15.50 -6.61 7.11
N LEU A 4 16.16 -7.59 7.74
CA LEU A 4 17.37 -7.34 8.53
C LEU A 4 18.54 -6.81 7.68
N ARG A 5 18.68 -7.29 6.44
CA ARG A 5 19.71 -6.79 5.52
C ARG A 5 19.45 -5.33 5.13
N SER A 6 18.21 -4.99 4.81
CA SER A 6 17.81 -3.61 4.51
C SER A 6 18.03 -2.70 5.72
N ALA A 7 17.62 -3.15 6.91
CA ALA A 7 17.78 -2.38 8.13
C ALA A 7 19.25 -2.10 8.45
N ALA A 8 20.13 -3.09 8.28
CA ALA A 8 21.58 -2.93 8.47
C ALA A 8 22.21 -2.02 7.39
N ALA A 9 21.80 -2.15 6.12
CA ALA A 9 22.34 -1.35 5.02
C ALA A 9 21.99 0.14 5.11
N HIS A 10 20.93 0.48 5.83
CA HIS A 10 20.41 1.84 5.95
C HIS A 10 20.42 2.37 7.39
N ASP A 11 21.13 1.71 8.31
CA ASP A 11 21.23 2.08 9.73
C ASP A 11 19.86 2.36 10.39
N ILE A 12 18.85 1.55 10.03
CA ILE A 12 17.50 1.66 10.57
C ILE A 12 17.50 1.10 12.00
N PRO A 13 17.15 1.90 13.03
CA PRO A 13 16.98 1.38 14.39
C PRO A 13 15.87 0.32 14.42
N HIS A 14 16.20 -0.86 14.92
CA HIS A 14 15.25 -1.96 15.05
C HIS A 14 15.60 -2.88 16.22
N GLU A 15 14.59 -3.52 16.79
CA GLU A 15 14.75 -4.57 17.79
C GLU A 15 14.41 -5.92 17.18
N ARG A 16 15.19 -6.96 17.50
CA ARG A 16 14.89 -8.34 17.11
C ARG A 16 14.36 -9.10 18.30
N LEU A 17 13.14 -9.63 18.18
CA LEU A 17 12.48 -10.41 19.22
C LEU A 17 12.34 -11.87 18.79
N ARG A 18 12.57 -12.78 19.74
CA ARG A 18 12.26 -14.21 19.62
C ARG A 18 10.81 -14.47 20.02
N PRO A 19 10.23 -15.64 19.69
CA PRO A 19 8.83 -15.94 19.95
C PRO A 19 8.38 -15.71 21.41
N LYS A 20 9.21 -16.07 22.40
CA LYS A 20 8.90 -15.83 23.83
C LYS A 20 8.80 -14.34 24.19
N GLU A 21 9.65 -13.51 23.59
CA GLU A 21 9.68 -12.07 23.82
C GLU A 21 8.47 -11.40 23.15
N VAL A 22 8.08 -11.88 21.96
CA VAL A 22 6.86 -11.45 21.29
C VAL A 22 5.62 -11.83 22.09
N ALA A 23 5.48 -13.09 22.52
CA ALA A 23 4.32 -13.53 23.30
C ALA A 23 4.14 -12.73 24.61
N SER A 24 5.24 -12.27 25.22
CA SER A 24 5.20 -11.43 26.41
C SER A 24 4.82 -9.98 26.12
N ARG A 25 5.22 -9.42 24.97
CA ARG A 25 5.06 -7.98 24.67
C ARG A 25 3.83 -7.69 23.81
N TYR A 26 3.50 -8.61 22.90
CA TYR A 26 2.43 -8.50 21.92
C TYR A 26 1.59 -9.80 21.94
N PRO A 27 0.72 -9.98 22.95
CA PRO A 27 0.01 -11.24 23.17
C PRO A 27 -0.96 -11.62 22.04
N ALA A 28 -1.31 -10.69 21.14
CA ALA A 28 -2.08 -10.95 19.93
C ALA A 28 -1.36 -11.87 18.92
N PHE A 29 -0.04 -12.04 19.04
CA PHE A 29 0.77 -12.77 18.06
C PHE A 29 1.24 -14.12 18.61
N SER A 30 1.04 -15.17 17.81
CA SER A 30 1.53 -16.51 18.09
C SER A 30 2.52 -16.93 17.00
N LEU A 31 3.82 -16.75 17.28
CA LEU A 31 4.91 -17.08 16.37
C LEU A 31 5.27 -18.57 16.43
N HIS A 32 5.71 -19.14 15.31
CA HIS A 32 6.35 -20.46 15.31
C HIS A 32 7.73 -20.39 15.97
N ALA A 33 8.27 -21.54 16.38
CA ALA A 33 9.52 -21.61 17.13
C ALA A 33 10.72 -20.99 16.39
N ASP A 34 10.72 -21.06 15.06
CA ASP A 34 11.79 -20.58 14.19
C ASP A 34 11.55 -19.16 13.65
N ASP A 35 10.39 -18.57 13.96
CA ASP A 35 10.08 -17.20 13.53
C ASP A 35 10.89 -16.18 14.35
N ILE A 36 11.11 -15.01 13.75
CA ILE A 36 11.63 -13.83 14.42
C ILE A 36 10.73 -12.63 14.11
N ALA A 37 10.59 -11.72 15.06
CA ALA A 37 10.03 -10.40 14.81
C ALA A 37 11.13 -9.35 14.73
N VAL A 38 10.97 -8.40 13.80
CA VAL A 38 11.83 -7.21 13.68
C VAL A 38 10.94 -6.00 13.89
N VAL A 39 11.19 -5.24 14.94
CA VAL A 39 10.36 -4.11 15.37
C VAL A 39 11.06 -2.81 15.03
N ASP A 40 10.44 -1.99 14.17
CA ASP A 40 10.80 -0.58 13.95
C ASP A 40 9.77 0.30 14.68
N ALA A 41 10.21 0.98 15.74
CA ALA A 41 9.34 1.84 16.55
C ALA A 41 8.81 3.07 15.79
N ARG A 42 9.33 3.36 14.59
CA ARG A 42 8.91 4.46 13.73
C ARG A 42 7.91 4.02 12.66
N ALA A 43 7.66 2.72 12.53
CA ALA A 43 6.66 2.21 11.60
C ALA A 43 5.27 2.75 11.98
N GLY A 44 4.44 2.99 10.97
CA GLY A 44 3.12 3.56 11.17
C GLY A 44 2.21 3.37 9.97
N ILE A 45 1.01 3.92 10.07
CA ILE A 45 -0.03 3.83 9.05
C ILE A 45 -0.28 5.18 8.41
N LEU A 46 -0.69 5.15 7.15
CA LEU A 46 -1.20 6.30 6.42
C LEU A 46 -2.66 6.05 6.02
N ASP A 47 -3.50 7.06 6.17
CA ASP A 47 -4.80 7.09 5.50
C ASP A 47 -4.55 7.39 4.01
N ALA A 48 -4.50 6.32 3.21
CA ALA A 48 -4.15 6.41 1.79
C ALA A 48 -5.10 7.34 1.02
N ASP A 49 -6.40 7.30 1.32
CA ASP A 49 -7.38 8.16 0.67
C ASP A 49 -7.17 9.63 1.05
N ALA A 50 -6.84 9.91 2.31
CA ALA A 50 -6.49 11.26 2.74
C ALA A 50 -5.21 11.76 2.06
N CYS A 51 -4.19 10.89 1.90
CA CYS A 51 -2.98 11.22 1.17
C CYS A 51 -3.29 11.57 -0.30
N VAL A 52 -4.08 10.75 -1.01
CA VAL A 52 -4.47 11.01 -2.41
C VAL A 52 -5.27 12.31 -2.52
N ARG A 53 -6.25 12.52 -1.65
CA ARG A 53 -7.02 13.79 -1.61
C ARG A 53 -6.12 15.00 -1.37
N ALA A 54 -5.13 14.90 -0.49
CA ALA A 54 -4.19 15.97 -0.24
C ALA A 54 -3.34 16.28 -1.49
N GLN A 55 -2.90 15.26 -2.22
CA GLN A 55 -2.15 15.42 -3.46
C GLN A 55 -3.00 16.06 -4.57
N HIS A 56 -4.26 15.65 -4.75
CA HIS A 56 -5.17 16.28 -5.71
C HIS A 56 -5.35 17.78 -5.41
N ARG A 57 -5.66 18.13 -4.16
CA ARG A 57 -5.82 19.54 -3.74
C ARG A 57 -4.56 20.35 -3.99
N ALA A 58 -3.39 19.78 -3.68
CA ALA A 58 -2.12 20.45 -3.93
C ALA A 58 -1.86 20.64 -5.43
N ALA A 59 -2.22 19.68 -6.29
CA ALA A 59 -2.06 19.83 -7.73
C ALA A 59 -2.98 20.93 -8.28
N GLU A 60 -4.27 20.93 -7.91
CA GLU A 60 -5.24 21.96 -8.32
C GLU A 60 -4.81 23.36 -7.85
N SER A 61 -4.29 23.49 -6.62
CA SER A 61 -3.82 24.78 -6.10
C SER A 61 -2.63 25.34 -6.90
N HIS A 62 -1.90 24.49 -7.61
CA HIS A 62 -0.80 24.88 -8.51
C HIS A 62 -1.24 24.94 -9.98
N GLY A 63 -2.54 24.89 -10.27
CA GLY A 63 -3.12 25.05 -11.60
C GLY A 63 -3.22 23.79 -12.44
N ALA A 64 -3.10 22.59 -11.83
CA ALA A 64 -3.37 21.35 -12.54
C ALA A 64 -4.87 21.19 -12.80
N GLU A 65 -5.23 20.73 -13.99
CA GLU A 65 -6.59 20.33 -14.35
C GLU A 65 -6.75 18.82 -14.10
N LEU A 66 -7.71 18.44 -13.24
CA LEU A 66 -8.00 17.05 -12.91
C LEU A 66 -9.26 16.56 -13.63
N HIS A 67 -9.10 15.55 -14.46
CA HIS A 67 -10.19 14.93 -15.22
C HIS A 67 -10.51 13.55 -14.62
N PHE A 68 -11.70 13.42 -14.00
CA PHE A 68 -12.19 12.17 -13.44
C PHE A 68 -13.24 11.52 -14.36
N ASP A 69 -13.48 10.22 -14.18
CA ASP A 69 -14.40 9.43 -15.02
C ASP A 69 -14.10 9.54 -16.53
N GLU A 70 -12.80 9.68 -16.83
CA GLU A 70 -12.26 9.85 -18.17
C GLU A 70 -11.12 8.85 -18.38
N ARG A 71 -11.44 7.79 -19.11
CA ARG A 71 -10.52 6.69 -19.36
C ARG A 71 -9.67 7.00 -20.58
N VAL A 72 -8.35 6.94 -20.41
CA VAL A 72 -7.41 6.90 -21.54
C VAL A 72 -7.57 5.58 -22.30
N MET A 73 -7.82 5.68 -23.60
CA MET A 73 -8.03 4.54 -24.49
C MET A 73 -6.74 4.17 -25.23
N THR A 74 -6.01 5.18 -25.72
CA THR A 74 -4.73 5.01 -26.39
C THR A 74 -3.92 6.33 -26.33
N TRP A 75 -2.66 6.26 -26.70
CA TRP A 75 -1.80 7.42 -26.87
C TRP A 75 -0.75 7.14 -27.96
N GLU A 76 -0.27 8.21 -28.57
CA GLU A 76 0.81 8.16 -29.56
C GLU A 76 1.79 9.32 -29.35
N SER A 77 2.99 9.17 -29.91
CA SER A 77 4.03 10.19 -29.90
C SER A 77 4.67 10.26 -31.29
N ASP A 78 4.80 11.46 -31.83
CA ASP A 78 5.37 11.75 -33.15
C ASP A 78 6.74 12.45 -33.06
N GLY A 79 7.34 12.47 -31.86
CA GLY A 79 8.61 13.14 -31.59
C GLY A 79 8.50 14.64 -31.30
N ASN A 80 7.38 15.29 -31.63
CA ASN A 80 7.13 16.70 -31.32
C ASN A 80 6.18 16.88 -30.12
N GLY A 81 5.43 15.85 -29.79
CA GLY A 81 4.58 15.80 -28.61
C GLY A 81 3.94 14.45 -28.41
N VAL A 82 2.92 14.43 -27.57
CA VAL A 82 2.08 13.27 -27.28
C VAL A 82 0.63 13.63 -27.55
N ARG A 83 -0.09 12.72 -28.18
CA ARG A 83 -1.55 12.78 -28.32
C ARG A 83 -2.15 11.67 -27.48
N VAL A 84 -3.14 12.01 -26.66
CA VAL A 84 -3.86 11.08 -25.79
C VAL A 84 -5.32 11.06 -26.23
N GLU A 85 -5.86 9.87 -26.48
CA GLU A 85 -7.29 9.67 -26.75
C GLU A 85 -7.97 9.11 -25.51
N THR A 86 -9.11 9.69 -25.16
CA THR A 86 -9.95 9.28 -24.05
C THR A 86 -11.34 8.90 -24.54
N ASN A 87 -12.16 8.34 -23.66
CA ASN A 87 -13.59 8.13 -23.95
C ASN A 87 -14.42 9.43 -24.02
N ARG A 88 -13.82 10.60 -23.81
CA ARG A 88 -14.52 11.91 -23.87
C ARG A 88 -13.91 12.87 -24.89
N GLY A 89 -12.68 12.66 -25.34
CA GLY A 89 -12.02 13.55 -26.28
C GLY A 89 -10.57 13.21 -26.53
N HIS A 90 -9.78 14.24 -26.87
CA HIS A 90 -8.36 14.11 -27.11
C HIS A 90 -7.58 15.27 -26.49
N TYR A 91 -6.36 14.97 -26.05
CA TYR A 91 -5.43 15.93 -25.47
C TYR A 91 -4.11 15.90 -26.22
N SER A 92 -3.42 17.05 -26.25
CA SER A 92 -2.07 17.17 -26.78
C SER A 92 -1.17 17.80 -25.73
N ALA A 93 0.01 17.22 -25.52
CA ALA A 93 1.01 17.73 -24.59
C ALA A 93 2.43 17.51 -25.13
N ARG A 94 3.44 18.11 -24.50
CA ARG A 94 4.85 17.88 -24.84
C ARG A 94 5.42 16.60 -24.21
N LYS A 95 4.85 16.17 -23.09
CA LYS A 95 5.30 15.03 -22.30
C LYS A 95 4.10 14.27 -21.74
N LEU A 96 4.25 12.96 -21.60
CA LEU A 96 3.29 12.08 -20.95
C LEU A 96 3.96 11.37 -19.78
N VAL A 97 3.29 11.34 -18.63
CA VAL A 97 3.64 10.48 -17.50
C VAL A 97 2.54 9.43 -17.37
N LEU A 98 2.91 8.16 -17.49
CA LEU A 98 1.98 7.05 -17.29
C LEU A 98 2.10 6.54 -15.86
N ALA A 99 1.00 6.63 -15.10
CA ALA A 99 0.88 6.15 -13.73
C ALA A 99 -0.40 5.30 -13.55
N ALA A 100 -0.71 4.45 -14.54
CA ALA A 100 -1.99 3.76 -14.67
C ALA A 100 -2.16 2.47 -13.82
N GLY A 101 -1.33 2.26 -12.80
CA GLY A 101 -1.43 1.11 -11.90
C GLY A 101 -1.59 -0.24 -12.63
N PRO A 102 -2.57 -1.09 -12.25
CA PRO A 102 -2.76 -2.41 -12.87
C PRO A 102 -3.19 -2.35 -14.35
N TRP A 103 -3.61 -1.19 -14.86
CA TRP A 103 -3.94 -0.99 -16.27
C TRP A 103 -2.72 -0.61 -17.13
N MET A 104 -1.51 -0.52 -16.56
CA MET A 104 -0.31 -0.15 -17.32
C MET A 104 -0.09 -1.05 -18.54
N GLY A 105 -0.36 -2.35 -18.42
CA GLY A 105 -0.20 -3.30 -19.53
C GLY A 105 -1.09 -3.00 -20.75
N SER A 106 -2.25 -2.36 -20.57
CA SER A 106 -3.10 -1.98 -21.71
C SER A 106 -2.62 -0.71 -22.43
N LEU A 107 -1.89 0.16 -21.74
CA LEU A 107 -1.31 1.39 -22.32
C LEU A 107 0.12 1.18 -22.84
N LEU A 108 0.81 0.15 -22.35
CA LEU A 108 2.16 -0.25 -22.75
C LEU A 108 2.21 -1.78 -22.95
N PRO A 109 1.81 -2.29 -24.13
CA PRO A 109 1.75 -3.73 -24.39
C PRO A 109 3.09 -4.46 -24.25
N ASN A 110 4.21 -3.76 -24.45
CA ASN A 110 5.55 -4.30 -24.24
C ASN A 110 5.85 -4.60 -22.76
N LEU A 111 5.20 -3.89 -21.82
CA LEU A 111 5.31 -4.17 -20.38
C LEU A 111 4.30 -5.19 -19.88
N ALA A 112 3.25 -5.49 -20.65
CA ALA A 112 2.18 -6.38 -20.21
C ALA A 112 2.68 -7.77 -19.78
N ARG A 113 3.75 -8.28 -20.41
CA ARG A 113 4.37 -9.57 -20.04
C ARG A 113 5.23 -9.52 -18.79
N ALA A 114 5.68 -8.33 -18.38
CA ALA A 114 6.51 -8.12 -17.20
C ALA A 114 5.69 -7.75 -15.96
N LEU A 115 4.39 -7.50 -16.11
CA LEU A 115 3.49 -7.10 -15.04
C LEU A 115 2.51 -8.22 -14.71
N VAL A 116 2.52 -8.66 -13.46
CA VAL A 116 1.54 -9.60 -12.92
C VAL A 116 0.64 -8.83 -11.97
N VAL A 117 -0.65 -8.77 -12.28
CA VAL A 117 -1.64 -8.15 -11.40
C VAL A 117 -2.09 -9.18 -10.37
N GLU A 118 -1.89 -8.87 -9.09
CA GLU A 118 -2.30 -9.73 -7.99
C GLU A 118 -3.52 -9.17 -7.28
N ARG A 119 -4.44 -10.07 -6.90
CA ARG A 119 -5.59 -9.71 -6.08
C ARG A 119 -5.22 -9.83 -4.60
N GLN A 120 -5.04 -8.68 -3.95
CA GLN A 120 -4.79 -8.56 -2.51
C GLN A 120 -6.11 -8.25 -1.79
N ILE A 121 -6.50 -9.10 -0.82
CA ILE A 121 -7.78 -8.98 -0.11
C ILE A 121 -7.53 -8.46 1.31
N LEU A 122 -8.30 -7.45 1.72
CA LEU A 122 -8.35 -6.99 3.11
C LEU A 122 -9.63 -7.48 3.78
N VAL A 123 -9.53 -7.98 5.01
CA VAL A 123 -10.67 -8.40 5.84
C VAL A 123 -10.58 -7.71 7.20
N TRP A 124 -11.71 -7.18 7.66
CA TRP A 124 -11.85 -6.63 9.01
C TRP A 124 -12.55 -7.64 9.90
N LEU A 125 -11.90 -8.02 10.99
CA LEU A 125 -12.39 -9.01 11.94
C LEU A 125 -12.57 -8.38 13.32
N GLU A 126 -13.71 -8.63 13.94
CA GLU A 126 -13.98 -8.27 15.32
C GLU A 126 -13.48 -9.41 16.22
N PRO A 127 -12.54 -9.19 17.15
CA PRO A 127 -12.09 -10.23 18.07
C PRO A 127 -13.25 -10.73 18.93
N SER A 128 -13.48 -12.05 18.96
CA SER A 128 -14.52 -12.65 19.81
C SER A 128 -14.10 -12.76 21.28
N THR A 129 -12.80 -12.73 21.56
CA THR A 129 -12.20 -12.76 22.89
C THR A 129 -10.93 -11.90 22.91
N HIS A 130 -10.51 -11.48 24.10
CA HIS A 130 -9.28 -10.72 24.31
C HIS A 130 -9.13 -9.50 23.40
N SER A 131 -10.21 -8.73 23.22
CA SER A 131 -10.21 -7.56 22.33
C SER A 131 -9.18 -6.51 22.75
N GLU A 132 -8.81 -6.47 24.03
CA GLU A 132 -7.75 -5.63 24.58
C GLU A 132 -6.36 -5.91 23.99
N TRP A 133 -6.09 -7.14 23.51
CA TRP A 133 -4.81 -7.47 22.88
C TRP A 133 -4.63 -6.80 21.52
N TYR A 134 -5.74 -6.40 20.88
CA TYR A 134 -5.76 -5.77 19.56
C TYR A 134 -5.90 -4.25 19.64
N ASP A 135 -5.70 -3.67 20.83
CA ASP A 135 -5.71 -2.23 21.00
C ASP A 135 -4.58 -1.57 20.20
N PRO A 136 -4.83 -0.49 19.44
CA PRO A 136 -3.77 0.18 18.66
C PRO A 136 -2.59 0.72 19.47
N THR A 137 -2.71 0.87 20.80
CA THR A 137 -1.60 1.28 21.65
C THR A 137 -0.72 0.10 22.11
N GLN A 138 -1.19 -1.14 21.93
CA GLN A 138 -0.49 -2.36 22.34
C GLN A 138 -0.14 -3.28 21.18
N CYS A 139 -1.01 -3.39 20.17
CA CYS A 139 -0.82 -4.22 19.00
C CYS A 139 -0.15 -3.42 17.88
N PRO A 140 1.06 -3.78 17.43
CA PRO A 140 1.70 -3.11 16.30
C PRO A 140 0.98 -3.44 14.98
N ILE A 141 1.15 -2.57 13.99
CA ILE A 141 1.02 -3.01 12.60
C ILE A 141 2.11 -4.01 12.26
N TYR A 142 1.83 -4.91 11.34
CA TYR A 142 2.77 -5.96 11.01
C TYR A 142 2.73 -6.33 9.54
N LEU A 143 3.87 -6.87 9.11
CA LEU A 143 4.03 -7.65 7.90
C LEU A 143 4.47 -9.04 8.32
N TRP A 144 3.84 -10.07 7.76
CA TRP A 144 4.12 -11.46 8.05
C TRP A 144 4.58 -12.17 6.78
N ASP A 145 5.81 -12.68 6.79
CA ASP A 145 6.39 -13.46 5.72
C ASP A 145 5.95 -14.93 5.86
N TYR A 146 5.15 -15.41 4.91
CA TYR A 146 4.67 -16.79 4.88
C TYR A 146 5.49 -17.63 3.90
N PRO A 147 5.62 -18.95 4.13
CA PRO A 147 6.24 -19.87 3.19
C PRO A 147 5.69 -19.70 1.76
N GLY A 148 6.57 -19.71 0.77
CA GLY A 148 6.21 -19.45 -0.63
C GLY A 148 6.34 -17.99 -1.06
N GLY A 149 6.80 -17.10 -0.18
CA GLY A 149 7.06 -15.69 -0.50
C GLY A 149 5.81 -14.80 -0.43
N TYR A 150 4.75 -15.28 0.23
CA TYR A 150 3.55 -14.50 0.44
C TYR A 150 3.74 -13.56 1.63
N LEU A 151 3.43 -12.28 1.43
CA LEU A 151 3.49 -11.28 2.48
C LEU A 151 2.08 -10.90 2.90
N GLY A 152 1.69 -11.26 4.11
CA GLY A 152 0.47 -10.74 4.74
C GLY A 152 0.78 -9.45 5.48
N TYR A 153 -0.20 -8.56 5.59
CA TYR A 153 -0.10 -7.42 6.50
C TYR A 153 -1.35 -7.30 7.35
N GLY A 154 -1.21 -6.69 8.51
CA GLY A 154 -2.33 -6.40 9.37
C GLY A 154 -2.09 -5.15 10.20
N LEU A 155 -3.20 -4.59 10.66
CA LEU A 155 -3.23 -3.46 11.56
C LEU A 155 -4.37 -3.65 12.55
N PRO A 156 -4.21 -3.23 13.82
CA PRO A 156 -5.32 -3.16 14.73
C PRO A 156 -6.37 -2.18 14.19
N GLY A 157 -7.65 -2.53 14.31
CA GLY A 157 -8.74 -1.67 13.92
C GLY A 157 -8.75 -0.37 14.75
N PRO A 158 -9.19 0.76 14.18
CA PRO A 158 -9.33 1.99 14.96
C PRO A 158 -10.34 1.79 16.10
N ARG A 159 -10.03 2.26 17.33
CA ARG A 159 -10.90 2.17 18.53
C ARG A 159 -12.34 2.68 18.30
N GLN A 160 -12.53 3.58 17.33
CA GLN A 160 -13.82 3.99 16.84
C GLN A 160 -13.87 3.64 15.35
N ARG A 161 -14.84 2.83 14.94
CA ARG A 161 -15.27 2.82 13.53
C ARG A 161 -15.65 4.26 13.22
N ARG A 162 -14.80 4.99 12.50
CA ARG A 162 -15.24 6.24 11.89
C ARG A 162 -16.35 5.85 10.91
N GLU A 163 -17.56 6.34 11.16
CA GLU A 163 -18.62 6.34 10.14
C GLU A 163 -18.00 6.86 8.84
N GLY A 164 -17.89 5.99 7.83
CA GLY A 164 -17.23 6.33 6.57
C GLY A 164 -16.33 5.23 6.00
N TRP A 165 -15.81 4.30 6.82
CA TRP A 165 -15.20 3.06 6.30
C TRP A 165 -16.30 2.08 5.90
N ARG A 166 -16.95 2.35 4.77
CA ARG A 166 -17.78 1.39 4.07
C ARG A 166 -16.96 0.85 2.89
N LEU A 167 -16.62 -0.43 2.91
CA LEU A 167 -16.31 -1.13 1.67
C LEU A 167 -17.63 -1.24 0.87
N PRO A 168 -17.59 -1.13 -0.47
CA PRO A 168 -18.78 -1.10 -1.33
C PRO A 168 -19.71 -2.30 -1.12
#